data_AF-A0A0A9Y3B7-F1
#
_entry.id   AF-A0A0A9Y3B7-F1
#
_cell.length_a   1.000
_cell.length_b   1.000
_cell.length_c   1.000
_cell.angle_alpha   90.00
_cell.angle_beta   90.00
_cell.angle_gamma   90.00
#
_symmetry.space_group_name_H-M   'P 1'
#
loop_
_entity.id
_entity.type
_entity.pdbx_description
1 polymer ?
#
loop_
_entity_poly.entity_id
_entity_poly.type
_entity_poly.pdbx_seq_one_letter_code
_entity_poly.pdbx_strand_id
1 'polypeptide(L)'
;IRHLQISHANFASFEDEALSGVKFDMESLSIVSGKLRHIPQKALTELTSLRALDLESNEVSDLPSYSFYGLHLTKVNMKGNNVQKISEYAFAGLENSLSDID
;
A
#
# COMPACT_ATOMS: atom_id res chain seq x y z
N ILE A 1 11.48 9.22 10.59
CA ILE A 1 11.88 8.16 9.63
C ILE A 1 11.06 8.42 8.36
N ARG A 2 11.70 8.69 7.22
CA ARG A 2 10.99 9.00 5.97
C ARG A 2 10.70 7.77 5.11
N HIS A 3 11.51 6.73 5.29
CA HIS A 3 11.43 5.48 4.56
C HIS A 3 11.35 4.35 5.58
N LEU A 4 10.28 3.57 5.53
CA LEU A 4 10.11 2.38 6.36
C LEU A 4 10.06 1.16 5.45
N GLN A 5 10.95 0.20 5.69
CA GLN A 5 10.90 -1.10 5.05
C GLN A 5 10.59 -2.17 6.09
N ILE A 6 9.62 -3.00 5.77
CA ILE A 6 9.22 -4.14 6.57
C ILE A 6 9.24 -5.36 5.66
N SER A 7 10.07 -6.34 6.00
CA SER A 7 10.25 -7.56 5.20
C SER A 7 10.15 -8.80 6.07
N HIS A 8 9.62 -9.90 5.52
CA HIS A 8 9.58 -11.21 6.19
C HIS A 8 8.80 -11.25 7.52
N ALA A 9 7.90 -10.30 7.75
CA ALA A 9 6.93 -10.38 8.83
C ALA A 9 5.63 -10.99 8.29
N ASN A 10 5.09 -11.97 9.01
CA ASN A 10 3.90 -12.72 8.62
C ASN A 10 2.65 -11.83 8.81
N PHE A 11 2.41 -10.88 7.90
CA PHE A 11 1.31 -9.93 7.95
C PHE A 11 0.04 -10.55 7.37
N ALA A 12 -0.48 -11.59 8.04
CA ALA A 12 -1.83 -12.07 7.75
C ALA A 12 -2.90 -11.00 8.08
N SER A 13 -2.60 -10.08 8.98
CA SER A 13 -3.40 -8.89 9.28
C SER A 13 -2.50 -7.73 9.69
N PHE A 14 -2.60 -6.61 8.99
CA PHE A 14 -1.99 -5.36 9.40
C PHE A 14 -2.94 -4.72 10.42
N GLU A 15 -2.57 -4.70 11.71
CA GLU A 15 -3.41 -4.10 12.76
C GLU A 15 -3.39 -2.57 12.62
N ASP A 16 -4.56 -1.94 12.80
CA ASP A 16 -4.79 -0.50 12.54
C ASP A 16 -3.85 0.40 13.37
N GLU A 17 -3.32 -0.04 14.51
CA GLU A 17 -2.38 0.75 15.34
C GLU A 17 -0.89 0.58 15.00
N ALA A 18 -0.51 -0.36 14.12
CA ALA A 18 0.89 -0.73 13.89
C ALA A 18 1.78 0.43 13.41
N LEU A 19 1.18 1.49 12.84
CA LEU A 19 1.90 2.65 12.32
C LEU A 19 1.66 3.94 13.11
N SER A 20 0.97 3.88 14.26
CA SER A 20 0.64 5.04 15.10
C SER A 20 1.84 5.90 15.53
N GLY A 21 3.02 5.30 15.71
CA GLY A 21 4.24 6.01 16.12
C GLY A 21 5.05 6.66 14.99
N VAL A 22 4.71 6.42 13.71
CA VAL A 22 5.55 6.80 12.55
C VAL A 22 4.85 7.77 11.57
N LYS A 23 3.68 8.29 11.95
CA LYS A 23 2.65 8.86 11.05
C LYS A 23 3.02 10.12 10.26
N PHE A 24 3.86 11.01 10.78
CA PHE A 24 3.84 12.40 10.31
C PHE A 24 4.79 12.73 9.14
N ASP A 25 5.91 12.02 9.00
CA ASP A 25 6.95 12.36 8.00
C ASP A 25 7.31 11.20 7.05
N MET A 26 6.51 10.13 7.03
CA MET A 26 6.84 8.96 6.22
C MET A 26 6.42 9.18 4.76
N GLU A 27 7.39 9.15 3.86
CA GLU A 27 7.23 9.39 2.42
C GLU A 27 7.19 8.07 1.63
N SER A 28 7.86 7.02 2.12
CA SER A 28 7.80 5.69 1.49
C SER A 28 7.60 4.55 2.49
N LEU A 29 6.80 3.58 2.07
CA LEU A 29 6.55 2.32 2.79
C LEU A 29 6.80 1.15 1.85
N SER A 30 7.69 0.25 2.26
CA SER A 30 7.91 -1.03 1.59
C SER A 30 7.48 -2.16 2.51
N ILE A 31 6.54 -2.98 2.05
CA ILE A 31 6.12 -4.24 2.69
C ILE A 31 6.44 -5.34 1.69
N VAL A 32 7.54 -6.07 1.88
CA VAL A 32 8.03 -7.04 0.89
C VAL A 32 8.02 -8.45 1.47
N SER A 33 7.54 -9.44 0.71
CA SER A 33 7.49 -10.84 1.17
C SER A 33 6.74 -11.03 2.49
N GLY A 34 5.67 -10.25 2.70
CA GLY A 34 4.89 -10.22 3.94
C GLY A 34 3.62 -11.07 3.90
N LYS A 35 3.34 -11.75 2.79
CA LYS A 35 2.09 -12.51 2.54
C LYS A 35 0.83 -11.64 2.62
N LEU A 36 0.96 -10.36 2.31
CA LEU A 36 -0.17 -9.43 2.31
C LEU A 36 -1.17 -9.84 1.24
N ARG A 37 -2.44 -10.07 1.62
CA ARG A 37 -3.51 -10.50 0.68
C ARG A 37 -4.40 -9.36 0.20
N HIS A 38 -4.47 -8.29 0.97
CA HIS A 38 -5.31 -7.13 0.69
C HIS A 38 -4.55 -5.85 1.06
N ILE A 39 -4.87 -4.75 0.37
CA ILE A 39 -4.32 -3.44 0.70
C ILE A 39 -4.90 -2.97 2.05
N PRO A 40 -4.06 -2.67 3.07
CA PRO A 40 -4.53 -2.24 4.38
C PRO A 40 -4.88 -0.74 4.35
N GLN A 41 -5.90 -0.39 3.55
CA GLN A 41 -6.25 0.99 3.23
C GLN A 41 -6.39 1.88 4.47
N LYS A 42 -7.09 1.41 5.52
CA LYS A 42 -7.32 2.18 6.76
C LYS A 42 -6.01 2.62 7.41
N ALA A 43 -5.10 1.69 7.65
CA ALA A 43 -3.79 1.98 8.22
C ALA A 43 -2.96 2.92 7.32
N LEU A 44 -3.06 2.76 6.00
CA LEU A 44 -2.33 3.61 5.05
C LEU A 44 -2.88 5.04 5.01
N THR A 45 -4.18 5.25 5.18
CA THR A 45 -4.79 6.60 5.12
C THR A 45 -4.34 7.53 6.24
N GLU A 46 -3.80 6.97 7.32
CA GLU A 46 -3.21 7.77 8.40
C GLU A 46 -1.82 8.34 8.03
N LEU A 47 -1.19 7.81 6.98
CA LEU A 47 0.15 8.19 6.51
C LEU A 47 0.05 9.33 5.48
N THR A 48 -0.37 10.51 5.95
CA THR A 48 -0.69 11.65 5.08
C THR A 48 0.45 12.13 4.17
N SER A 49 1.70 11.89 4.57
CA SER A 49 2.91 12.23 3.82
C SER A 49 3.35 11.13 2.83
N LEU A 50 2.69 9.97 2.81
CA LEU A 50 3.10 8.83 2.00
C LEU A 50 2.96 9.15 0.50
N ARG A 51 4.00 8.84 -0.28
CA ARG A 51 4.07 9.05 -1.73
C ARG A 51 4.44 7.78 -2.49
N ALA A 52 5.25 6.90 -1.91
CA ALA A 52 5.64 5.64 -2.53
C ALA A 52 5.21 4.44 -1.68
N LEU A 53 4.51 3.51 -2.31
CA LEU A 53 4.10 2.26 -1.70
C LEU A 53 4.65 1.08 -2.50
N ASP A 54 5.40 0.23 -1.84
CA ASP A 54 6.01 -0.95 -2.44
C ASP A 54 5.48 -2.20 -1.72
N LEU A 55 4.77 -3.03 -2.46
CA LEU A 55 4.13 -4.27 -2.02
C LEU A 55 4.71 -5.47 -2.77
N GLU A 56 5.95 -5.39 -3.23
CA GLU A 56 6.59 -6.45 -4.00
C GLU A 56 6.53 -7.82 -3.31
N SER A 57 6.31 -8.87 -4.10
CA SER A 57 6.32 -10.28 -3.67
C SER A 57 5.39 -10.58 -2.50
N ASN A 58 4.17 -10.02 -2.52
CA ASN A 58 3.11 -10.38 -1.59
C ASN A 58 2.08 -11.34 -2.25
N GLU A 59 0.92 -11.53 -1.60
CA GLU A 59 -0.13 -12.46 -2.03
C GLU A 59 -1.42 -11.70 -2.44
N VAL A 60 -1.32 -10.45 -2.88
CA VAL A 60 -2.50 -9.66 -3.26
C VAL A 60 -3.15 -10.28 -4.51
N SER A 61 -4.40 -10.71 -4.37
CA SER A 61 -5.15 -11.39 -5.45
C SER A 61 -6.25 -10.53 -6.07
N ASP A 62 -6.80 -9.58 -5.32
CA ASP A 62 -7.94 -8.79 -5.73
C ASP A 62 -7.73 -7.32 -5.36
N LEU A 63 -7.99 -6.42 -6.31
CA LEU A 63 -8.05 -4.98 -6.12
C LEU A 63 -9.50 -4.50 -6.27
N PRO A 64 -10.28 -4.47 -5.18
CA PRO A 64 -11.63 -3.92 -5.20
C PRO A 64 -11.61 -2.41 -5.48
N SER A 65 -12.78 -1.86 -5.82
CA SER A 65 -12.94 -0.42 -5.98
C SER A 65 -12.42 0.33 -4.75
N TYR A 66 -11.76 1.46 -4.96
CA TYR A 66 -11.29 2.36 -3.91
C TYR A 66 -10.19 1.78 -3.01
N SER A 67 -9.43 0.77 -3.47
CA SER A 67 -8.34 0.12 -2.70
C SER A 67 -7.29 1.09 -2.16
N PHE A 68 -7.08 2.22 -2.84
CA PHE A 68 -6.11 3.26 -2.46
C PHE A 68 -6.77 4.61 -2.14
N TYR A 69 -8.09 4.64 -1.96
CA TYR A 69 -8.82 5.89 -1.77
C TYR A 69 -8.42 6.58 -0.47
N GLY A 70 -8.22 7.90 -0.53
CA GLY A 70 -7.73 8.73 0.57
C GLY A 70 -6.20 8.81 0.68
N LEU A 71 -5.46 8.09 -0.17
CA LEU A 71 -4.00 8.19 -0.28
C LEU A 71 -3.60 9.20 -1.36
N HIS A 72 -2.39 9.74 -1.26
CA HIS A 72 -1.79 10.64 -2.26
C HIS A 72 -0.51 10.03 -2.82
N LEU A 73 -0.62 8.82 -3.39
CA LEU A 73 0.53 8.07 -3.89
C LEU A 73 0.96 8.57 -5.27
N THR A 74 2.26 8.72 -5.45
CA THR A 74 2.92 8.94 -6.75
C THR A 74 3.44 7.66 -7.35
N LYS A 75 3.81 6.66 -6.53
CA LYS A 75 4.35 5.38 -6.98
C LYS A 75 3.72 4.21 -6.25
N VAL A 76 3.32 3.19 -7.00
CA VAL A 76 2.82 1.91 -6.47
C VAL A 76 3.55 0.75 -7.16
N ASN A 77 4.28 -0.05 -6.40
CA ASN A 77 4.87 -1.30 -6.88
C ASN A 77 4.09 -2.49 -6.30
N MET A 78 3.57 -3.35 -7.17
CA MET A 78 2.86 -4.59 -6.84
C MET A 78 3.45 -5.80 -7.58
N LYS A 79 4.67 -5.70 -8.12
CA LYS A 79 5.35 -6.84 -8.78
C LYS A 79 5.41 -8.07 -7.88
N GLY A 80 5.31 -9.24 -8.50
CA GLY A 80 5.36 -10.51 -7.75
C GLY A 80 4.13 -10.81 -6.89
N ASN A 81 3.04 -10.04 -7.00
CA ASN A 81 1.72 -10.43 -6.50
C ASN A 81 0.98 -11.31 -7.51
N ASN A 82 -0.16 -11.88 -7.12
CA ASN A 82 -1.00 -12.74 -7.96
C ASN A 82 -2.35 -12.10 -8.24
N VAL A 83 -2.36 -10.85 -8.70
CA VAL A 83 -3.60 -10.08 -8.92
C VAL A 83 -4.40 -10.69 -10.07
N GLN A 84 -5.57 -11.24 -9.75
CA GLN A 84 -6.49 -11.90 -10.70
C GLN A 84 -7.67 -11.01 -11.07
N LYS A 85 -8.09 -10.11 -10.17
CA LYS A 85 -9.23 -9.21 -10.40
C LYS A 85 -8.87 -7.79 -10.01
N ILE A 86 -9.15 -6.86 -10.92
CA ILE A 86 -9.01 -5.43 -10.70
C ILE A 86 -10.36 -4.81 -11.04
N SER A 87 -10.96 -4.12 -10.07
CA SER A 87 -12.20 -3.38 -10.29
C SER A 87 -11.94 -2.13 -11.13
N GLU A 88 -12.93 -1.68 -11.90
CA GLU A 88 -12.89 -0.45 -12.71
C GLU A 88 -12.44 0.77 -11.90
N TYR A 89 -12.84 0.85 -10.63
CA TYR A 89 -12.52 1.96 -9.73
C TYR A 89 -11.42 1.63 -8.71
N ALA A 90 -10.58 0.62 -8.96
CA ALA A 90 -9.56 0.17 -7.99
C ALA A 90 -8.59 1.29 -7.56
N PHE A 91 -8.25 2.19 -8.48
CA PHE A 91 -7.32 3.31 -8.29
C PHE A 91 -8.02 4.66 -8.13
N ALA A 92 -9.34 4.67 -7.92
CA ALA A 92 -10.07 5.91 -7.70
C ALA A 92 -9.52 6.68 -6.49
N GLY A 93 -9.34 7.99 -6.63
CA GLY A 93 -8.69 8.89 -5.67
C GLY A 93 -7.21 9.16 -5.95
N LEU A 94 -6.57 8.43 -6.88
CA LEU A 94 -5.16 8.63 -7.26
C LEU A 94 -4.98 9.37 -8.59
N GLU A 95 -6.06 9.87 -9.20
CA GLU A 95 -6.10 10.36 -10.59
C GLU A 95 -5.11 11.52 -10.85
N ASN A 96 -4.82 12.32 -9.82
CA ASN A 96 -3.98 13.51 -9.93
C ASN A 96 -2.58 13.33 -9.33
N SER A 97 -2.28 12.18 -8.72
CA SER A 97 -1.02 11.96 -8.01
C SER A 97 -0.19 10.83 -8.58
N LEU A 98 -0.82 9.74 -9.04
CA LEU A 98 -0.10 8.53 -9.45
C LEU A 98 0.61 8.76 -10.80
N SER A 99 1.94 8.57 -10.79
CA SER A 99 2.78 8.68 -11.98
C SER A 99 3.38 7.35 -12.40
N ASP A 100 3.70 6.47 -11.44
CA ASP A 100 4.34 5.18 -11.69
C ASP A 100 3.56 4.03 -11.06
N ILE A 101 3.23 3.02 -11.85
CA ILE A 101 2.64 1.76 -11.37
C ILE A 101 3.36 0.57 -12.01
N ASP A 102 3.76 -0.37 -11.17
CA ASP A 102 4.63 -1.49 -11.52
C ASP A 102 4.11 -2.84 -11.01
#